data_AF-A0A354V909-F1
#
_entry.id   AF-A0A354V909-F1
#
_cell.length_a   1.000
_cell.length_b   1.000
_cell.length_c   1.000
_cell.angle_alpha   90.00
_cell.angle_beta   90.00
_cell.angle_gamma   90.00
#
_symmetry.space_group_name_H-M   'P 1'
#
loop_
_entity.id
_entity.type
_entity.pdbx_description
1 polymer ?
#
loop_
_entity_poly.entity_id
_entity_poly.type
_entity_poly.pdbx_seq_one_letter_code
_entity_poly.pdbx_strand_id
1 'polypeptide(L)' 'MAATRIDCDIHPAVGGTRTTLLPYLDDHWKEQVVSRAIDGLDLTSYPPNMPLSGRADWRPAKGKPGSDL' A
#
# COMPACT_ATOMS: atom_id res chain seq x y z
N MET A 1 -8.18 6.67 33.83
CA MET A 1 -7.97 7.18 32.47
C MET A 1 -8.03 6.02 31.51
N ALA A 2 -8.66 6.17 30.34
CA ALA A 2 -8.58 5.17 29.29
C ALA A 2 -7.13 5.12 28.77
N ALA A 3 -6.57 3.92 28.62
CA ALA A 3 -5.22 3.77 28.08
C ALA A 3 -5.23 4.11 26.58
N THR A 4 -4.26 4.93 26.14
CA THR A 4 -3.97 5.12 24.73
C THR A 4 -3.56 3.78 24.12
N ARG A 5 -4.19 3.39 23.01
CA ARG A 5 -3.84 2.18 22.27
C ARG A 5 -2.90 2.57 21.13
N ILE A 6 -1.88 1.75 20.90
CA ILE A 6 -0.95 1.89 19.79
C ILE A 6 -1.31 0.81 18.79
N ASP A 7 -1.63 1.21 17.56
CA ASP A 7 -1.69 0.28 16.44
C ASP A 7 -0.25 0.11 15.91
N CYS A 8 0.29 -1.09 16.02
CA CYS A 8 1.69 -1.36 15.71
C CYS A 8 1.90 -1.87 14.27
N ASP A 9 0.82 -2.08 13.51
CA ASP A 9 0.92 -2.71 12.20
C ASP A 9 -0.16 -2.18 11.25
N ILE A 10 0.20 -1.11 10.55
CA ILE A 10 -0.65 -0.48 9.53
C ILE A 10 0.04 -0.55 8.17
N HIS A 11 -0.77 -0.71 7.13
CA HIS A 11 -0.29 -0.76 5.75
C HIS A 11 -0.92 0.38 4.93
N PRO A 12 -0.25 1.54 4.79
CA PRO A 12 -0.70 2.59 3.89
C PRO A 12 -0.67 2.11 2.44
N ALA A 13 -1.78 2.27 1.74
CA ALA A 13 -1.89 1.94 0.34
C ALA A 13 -1.54 3.17 -0.51
N VAL A 14 -0.26 3.28 -0.85
CA VAL A 14 0.19 4.23 -1.87
C VAL A 14 -0.28 3.79 -3.27
N GLY A 15 -0.10 4.68 -4.25
CA GLY A 15 -0.27 4.32 -5.66
C GLY A 15 0.73 3.27 -6.12
N GLY A 16 1.06 3.28 -7.41
CA GLY A 16 2.06 2.37 -7.95
C GLY A 16 3.49 2.81 -7.64
N THR A 17 4.43 1.87 -7.71
CA THR A 17 5.87 2.15 -7.62
C THR A 17 6.27 3.20 -8.67
N ARG A 18 5.70 3.13 -9.88
CA ARG A 18 5.97 4.13 -10.93
C ARG A 18 5.32 5.48 -10.65
N THR A 19 4.11 5.50 -10.13
CA THR A 19 3.37 6.76 -9.93
C THR A 19 3.79 7.50 -8.68
N THR A 20 4.28 6.80 -7.65
CA THR A 20 4.55 7.38 -6.33
C THR A 20 6.03 7.39 -5.97
N LEU A 21 6.75 6.28 -6.23
CA LEU A 21 8.09 6.09 -5.66
C LEU A 21 9.21 6.51 -6.62
N LEU A 22 8.97 6.48 -7.94
CA LEU A 22 9.98 6.74 -8.97
C LEU A 22 10.82 8.03 -8.76
N PRO A 23 10.26 9.18 -8.32
CA PRO A 23 11.05 10.39 -8.08
C PRO A 23 12.12 10.25 -6.98
N TYR A 24 11.95 9.29 -6.07
CA TYR A 24 12.81 9.09 -4.90
C TYR A 24 13.85 7.98 -5.09
N LEU A 25 13.89 7.37 -6.28
CA LEU A 25 14.83 6.29 -6.61
C LEU A 25 16.06 6.83 -7.36
N ASP A 26 17.23 6.24 -7.09
CA ASP A 26 18.42 6.47 -7.91
C ASP A 26 18.23 5.93 -9.33
N ASP A 27 19.03 6.42 -10.28
CA ASP A 27 18.87 6.13 -11.71
C ASP A 27 18.89 4.63 -12.03
N HIS A 28 19.76 3.88 -11.36
CA HIS A 28 19.79 2.42 -11.49
C HIS A 28 18.43 1.79 -11.16
N TRP A 29 17.78 2.22 -10.07
CA TRP A 29 16.51 1.67 -9.61
C TRP A 29 15.32 2.17 -10.41
N LYS A 30 15.35 3.42 -10.87
CA LYS A 30 14.37 3.93 -11.84
C LYS A 30 14.33 3.06 -13.09
N GLU A 31 15.50 2.72 -13.64
CA GLU A 31 15.60 1.87 -14.82
C GLU A 31 15.03 0.47 -14.55
N GLN A 32 15.34 -0.16 -13.40
CA GLN A 32 14.75 -1.46 -13.05
C GLN A 32 13.22 -1.41 -12.97
N VAL A 33 12.66 -0.37 -12.35
CA VAL A 33 11.21 -0.20 -12.20
C VAL A 33 10.53 -0.03 -13.55
N VAL A 34 11.09 0.81 -14.43
CA VAL A 34 10.53 1.10 -15.75
C VAL A 34 10.64 -0.11 -16.67
N SER A 35 11.84 -0.70 -16.81
CA SER A 35 12.14 -1.79 -17.75
C SER A 35 11.40 -3.09 -17.42
N ARG A 36 11.20 -3.40 -16.13
CA ARG A 36 10.57 -4.66 -15.68
C ARG A 36 9.08 -4.57 -15.39
N ALA A 37 8.51 -3.38 -15.53
CA ALA A 37 7.14 -3.13 -15.14
C ALA A 37 6.76 -3.44 -13.70
N ILE A 38 7.66 -3.10 -12.79
CA ILE A 38 7.40 -3.10 -11.36
C ILE A 38 6.47 -1.92 -11.06
N ASP A 39 5.22 -2.19 -10.67
CA ASP A 39 4.29 -1.14 -10.28
C ASP A 39 3.49 -1.51 -9.03
N GLY A 40 2.58 -2.48 -9.16
CA GLY A 40 1.87 -3.08 -8.04
C GLY A 40 2.74 -4.11 -7.32
N LEU A 41 2.79 -4.01 -5.99
CA LEU A 41 3.47 -4.95 -5.10
C LEU A 41 2.48 -5.71 -4.20
N ASP A 42 1.22 -5.80 -4.65
CA ASP A 42 0.17 -6.49 -3.90
C ASP A 42 0.42 -8.00 -3.88
N LEU A 43 0.34 -8.59 -2.69
CA LEU A 43 0.57 -10.01 -2.48
C LEU A 43 -0.69 -10.80 -2.85
N THR A 44 -0.53 -11.91 -3.58
CA THR A 44 -1.64 -12.83 -3.89
C THR A 44 -2.26 -13.44 -2.64
N SER A 45 -1.51 -13.55 -1.55
CA SER A 45 -1.97 -14.00 -0.23
C SER A 45 -2.77 -12.94 0.54
N TYR A 46 -2.82 -11.69 0.07
CA TYR A 46 -3.49 -10.57 0.74
C TYR A 46 -4.48 -9.85 -0.19
N PRO A 47 -5.50 -10.56 -0.72
CA PRO A 47 -6.40 -9.99 -1.71
C PRO A 47 -7.23 -8.84 -1.10
N PRO A 48 -7.46 -7.72 -1.82
CA PRO A 48 -8.01 -6.48 -1.23
C PRO A 48 -9.37 -6.62 -0.54
N ASN A 49 -10.22 -7.51 -1.04
CA ASN A 49 -11.59 -7.68 -0.56
C ASN A 49 -11.73 -8.76 0.53
N MET A 50 -10.64 -9.44 0.90
CA MET A 50 -10.72 -10.41 1.98
C MET A 50 -10.80 -9.71 3.34
N PRO A 51 -11.61 -10.22 4.29
CA PRO A 51 -11.72 -9.63 5.64
C PRO A 51 -10.39 -9.52 6.37
N LEU A 52 -9.47 -10.48 6.18
CA LEU A 52 -8.13 -10.44 6.79
C LEU A 52 -7.26 -9.31 6.25
N SER A 53 -7.57 -8.78 5.06
CA SER A 53 -6.72 -7.82 4.35
C SER A 53 -6.94 -6.36 4.77
N GLY A 54 -7.88 -6.11 5.67
CA GLY A 54 -8.19 -4.77 6.13
C GLY A 54 -9.45 -4.73 6.99
N ARG A 55 -9.38 -3.96 8.08
CA ARG A 55 -10.49 -3.79 9.02
C ARG A 55 -11.71 -3.19 8.31
N ALA A 56 -12.90 -3.68 8.66
CA ALA A 56 -14.15 -3.25 8.03
C ALA A 56 -14.41 -1.74 8.20
N ASP A 57 -14.03 -1.16 9.33
CA ASP A 57 -14.21 0.26 9.64
C ASP A 57 -13.21 1.19 8.91
N TRP A 58 -12.17 0.63 8.28
CA TRP A 58 -11.12 1.40 7.56
C TRP A 58 -11.18 1.18 6.04
N ARG A 59 -12.27 0.60 5.54
CA ARG A 59 -12.43 0.35 4.11
C ARG A 59 -12.98 1.59 3.42
N PRO A 60 -12.28 2.13 2.40
CA PRO A 60 -12.80 3.24 1.62
C PRO A 60 -14.01 2.81 0.78
N ALA A 61 -14.81 3.76 0.33
CA ALA A 61 -15.89 3.50 -0.63
C ALA A 61 -15.36 2.97 -1.98
N LYS A 62 -14.12 3.33 -2.36
CA LYS A 62 -13.42 2.87 -3.56
C LYS A 62 -11.93 2.74 -3.28
N GLY A 63 -11.29 1.71 -3.83
CA GLY A 63 -9.86 1.45 -3.65
C GLY A 63 -9.57 0.34 -2.64
N LYS A 64 -8.29 0.12 -2.35
CA LYS A 64 -7.83 -0.88 -1.39
C LYS A 64 -7.81 -0.27 0.04
N PRO A 65 -7.92 -1.09 1.10
CA PRO A 65 -7.74 -0.58 2.47
C PRO A 65 -6.46 0.25 2.61
N GLY A 66 -6.55 1.38 3.33
CA GLY A 66 -5.42 2.27 3.57
C GLY A 66 -5.11 3.28 2.46
N SER A 67 -5.97 3.42 1.44
CA SER A 67 -5.74 4.33 0.29
C SER A 67 -6.29 5.75 0.47
N ASP A 68 -6.99 6.01 1.56
CA ASP A 68 -7.67 7.28 1.88
C ASP A 68 -7.35 7.81 3.29
N LEU A 69 -6.20 7.41 3.84
CA LEU A 69 -5.72 7.85 5.16
C LEU A 69 -5.35 9.34 5.20
#